data_AF-A0A0K9PXH8-F1
#
_entry.id   AF-A0A0K9PXH8-F1
#
_cell.length_a   1.000
_cell.length_b   1.000
_cell.length_c   1.000
_cell.angle_alpha   90.00
_cell.angle_beta   90.00
_cell.angle_gamma   90.00
#
_symmetry.space_group_name_H-M   'P 1'
#
loop_
_entity.id
_entity.type
_entity.pdbx_description
1 polymer ?
#
loop_
_entity_poly.entity_id
_entity_poly.type
_entity_poly.pdbx_seq_one_letter_code
_entity_poly.pdbx_strand_id
1 'polypeptide(L)'
;MKWKSRMMKRRGGGRWQGVMALLLLLLLKMERRRRIFLDPTITTQARCFLTVNNSCFRGERGNIFNINHYACEVSYDASCFLEKNRDLLHMDSIQLLARCTHEFPKIFSSKILSMSEKILNLSYRRSSGPDSPKCSVATKFKIGILENTRNRTLDGILRTQSWFRGHKARNYITRYKHGVVIVQTYIHSEKIRKSFLILLHQRRAAILIQKHQKRRIATNSFINILRASVAVQSAIRGFLVRKYSPDASLWKKNDNSDQILVKASVIGELQRRVLKGESGLKEKEEENSVLHQRVLRYESRWLGYEGKMRSMEQVWQKQMRSLQCSLSVAKKRLSIDGDNTGYNIGERKSDASVEQTWCHQPAALSPSMLVFKLVLKL
;
A
#
# COMPACT_ATOMS: atom_id res chain seq x y z
N MET A 1 -15.70 24.83 -3.37
CA MET A 1 -16.84 24.40 -4.23
C MET A 1 -17.93 25.46 -4.47
N LYS A 2 -17.89 26.67 -3.85
CA LYS A 2 -18.93 27.71 -4.03
C LYS A 2 -18.84 28.56 -5.31
N TRP A 3 -17.70 28.57 -6.02
CA TRP A 3 -17.52 29.39 -7.23
C TRP A 3 -18.09 28.76 -8.51
N LYS A 4 -18.14 27.42 -8.61
CA LYS A 4 -18.67 26.72 -9.80
C LYS A 4 -20.20 26.85 -9.95
N SER A 5 -20.95 26.93 -8.85
CA SER A 5 -22.42 27.11 -8.90
C SER A 5 -22.86 28.50 -9.34
N ARG A 6 -22.05 29.55 -9.14
CA ARG A 6 -22.40 30.91 -9.59
C ARG A 6 -22.24 31.10 -11.09
N MET A 7 -21.34 30.33 -11.73
CA MET A 7 -21.11 30.39 -13.17
C MET A 7 -22.13 29.57 -13.98
N MET A 8 -22.73 28.52 -13.39
CA MET A 8 -23.72 27.69 -14.09
C MET A 8 -25.12 28.33 -14.18
N LYS A 9 -25.47 29.27 -13.29
CA LYS A 9 -26.77 29.95 -13.30
C LYS A 9 -26.88 31.08 -14.35
N ARG A 10 -25.78 31.42 -15.04
CA ARG A 10 -25.73 32.36 -16.18
C ARG A 10 -25.62 31.64 -17.54
N ARG A 11 -26.01 30.37 -17.63
CA ARG A 11 -26.17 29.70 -18.94
C ARG A 11 -27.49 30.14 -19.58
N GLY A 12 -27.51 31.35 -20.12
CA GLY A 12 -28.43 31.77 -21.18
C GLY A 12 -28.16 31.04 -22.50
N GLY A 13 -27.69 29.78 -22.47
CA GLY A 13 -27.33 29.00 -23.65
C GLY A 13 -28.55 28.58 -24.50
N GLY A 14 -29.76 28.65 -23.93
CA GLY A 14 -31.00 28.38 -24.66
C GLY A 14 -31.41 29.49 -25.64
N ARG A 15 -31.04 30.76 -25.36
CA ARG A 15 -31.42 31.90 -26.22
C ARG A 15 -30.58 31.98 -27.50
N TRP A 16 -29.30 31.61 -27.45
CA TRP A 16 -28.34 31.77 -28.56
C TRP A 16 -28.37 30.65 -29.58
N GLN A 17 -28.59 29.40 -29.14
CA GLN A 17 -28.94 28.33 -30.08
C GLN A 17 -30.21 28.69 -30.86
N GLY A 18 -31.13 29.44 -30.24
CA GLY A 18 -32.32 29.98 -30.88
C GLY A 18 -32.00 30.85 -32.11
N VAL A 19 -31.18 31.89 -31.99
CA VAL A 19 -31.00 32.87 -33.08
C VAL A 19 -30.29 32.30 -34.32
N MET A 20 -29.21 31.53 -34.14
CA MET A 20 -28.54 30.87 -35.28
C MET A 20 -29.38 29.70 -35.81
N ALA A 21 -30.09 28.96 -34.94
CA ALA A 21 -31.04 27.95 -35.40
C ALA A 21 -32.24 28.58 -36.13
N LEU A 22 -32.67 29.78 -35.77
CA LEU A 22 -33.75 30.53 -36.40
C LEU A 22 -33.31 31.06 -37.78
N LEU A 23 -32.09 31.58 -37.92
CA LEU A 23 -31.52 31.97 -39.21
C LEU A 23 -31.35 30.74 -40.13
N LEU A 24 -30.83 29.62 -39.59
CA LEU A 24 -30.75 28.34 -40.31
C LEU A 24 -32.14 27.79 -40.65
N LEU A 25 -33.12 27.87 -39.74
CA LEU A 25 -34.51 27.47 -39.99
C LEU A 25 -35.18 28.35 -41.04
N LEU A 26 -34.86 29.64 -41.09
CA LEU A 26 -35.36 30.58 -42.08
C LEU A 26 -34.81 30.20 -43.47
N LEU A 27 -33.49 30.02 -43.59
CA LEU A 27 -32.84 29.55 -44.82
C LEU A 27 -33.39 28.20 -45.32
N LEU A 28 -33.64 27.25 -44.40
CA LEU A 28 -34.22 25.94 -44.73
C LEU A 28 -35.70 26.00 -45.13
N LYS A 29 -36.47 26.93 -44.58
CA LYS A 29 -37.89 27.11 -44.88
C LYS A 29 -38.11 27.87 -46.20
N MET A 30 -37.21 28.79 -46.54
CA MET A 30 -37.15 29.47 -47.84
C MET A 30 -36.97 28.48 -48.99
N GLU A 31 -36.08 27.50 -48.81
CA GLU A 31 -35.76 26.52 -49.85
C GLU A 31 -36.94 25.60 -50.20
N ARG A 32 -37.87 25.38 -49.25
CA ARG A 32 -39.11 24.60 -49.48
C ARG A 32 -40.25 25.36 -50.14
N ARG A 33 -40.25 26.71 -50.15
CA ARG A 33 -41.41 27.52 -50.60
C ARG A 33 -41.30 28.07 -52.02
N ARG A 34 -40.28 27.65 -52.78
CA ARG A 34 -39.92 28.16 -54.12
C ARG A 34 -40.91 27.75 -55.23
N ARG A 35 -42.22 27.87 -55.00
CA ARG A 35 -43.26 27.53 -55.98
C ARG A 35 -44.36 28.59 -56.14
N ILE A 36 -44.22 29.79 -55.56
CA ILE A 36 -45.22 30.85 -55.71
C ILE A 36 -44.52 32.14 -56.15
N PHE A 37 -44.96 32.67 -57.29
CA PHE A 37 -44.32 33.69 -58.13
C PHE A 37 -44.34 35.13 -57.56
N LEU A 38 -44.53 35.32 -56.25
CA LEU A 38 -44.37 36.63 -55.61
C LEU A 38 -43.46 36.45 -54.40
N ASP A 39 -42.15 36.66 -54.58
CA ASP A 39 -41.20 36.47 -53.49
C ASP A 39 -40.91 37.81 -52.80
N PRO A 40 -41.35 38.02 -51.53
CA PRO A 40 -40.79 39.08 -50.70
C PRO A 40 -39.27 38.89 -50.56
N THR A 41 -38.48 39.97 -50.57
CA THR A 41 -37.03 39.92 -50.32
C THR A 41 -36.72 39.11 -49.06
N ILE A 42 -35.58 38.39 -49.03
CA ILE A 42 -35.15 37.54 -47.88
C ILE A 42 -35.31 38.26 -46.54
N THR A 43 -35.07 39.56 -46.56
CA THR A 43 -35.17 40.47 -45.43
C THR A 43 -36.60 40.72 -44.96
N THR A 44 -37.55 40.95 -45.87
CA THR A 44 -38.97 41.14 -45.53
C THR A 44 -39.57 39.85 -44.98
N GLN A 45 -39.13 38.70 -45.47
CA GLN A 45 -39.51 37.42 -44.87
C GLN A 45 -38.82 37.16 -43.51
N ALA A 46 -37.56 37.60 -43.35
CA ALA A 46 -36.88 37.59 -42.05
C ALA A 46 -37.64 38.41 -41.01
N ARG A 47 -38.14 39.60 -41.39
CA ARG A 47 -39.01 40.44 -40.57
C ARG A 47 -40.28 39.69 -40.15
N CYS A 48 -41.06 39.17 -41.10
CA CYS A 48 -42.32 38.47 -40.78
C CYS A 48 -42.14 37.29 -39.81
N PHE A 49 -41.03 36.54 -39.90
CA PHE A 49 -40.80 35.38 -39.03
C PHE A 49 -40.10 35.70 -37.71
N LEU A 50 -39.22 36.71 -37.68
CA LEU A 50 -38.43 37.03 -36.51
C LEU A 50 -39.12 38.07 -35.60
N THR A 51 -39.88 39.01 -36.16
CA THR A 51 -40.57 40.08 -35.41
C THR A 51 -41.67 39.56 -34.48
N VAL A 52 -42.37 38.48 -34.86
CA VAL A 52 -43.53 37.98 -34.10
C VAL A 52 -43.15 37.37 -32.75
N ASN A 53 -41.89 36.94 -32.54
CA ASN A 53 -41.51 36.18 -31.34
C ASN A 53 -40.08 36.41 -30.80
N ASN A 54 -39.29 37.36 -31.33
CA ASN A 54 -37.88 37.49 -30.92
C ASN A 54 -37.44 38.92 -30.61
N SER A 55 -37.05 39.16 -29.35
CA SER A 55 -36.43 40.41 -28.90
C SER A 55 -35.02 40.67 -29.46
N CYS A 56 -34.46 39.71 -30.21
CA CYS A 56 -33.11 39.78 -30.77
C CYS A 56 -33.08 40.40 -32.18
N PHE A 57 -34.22 40.50 -32.87
CA PHE A 57 -34.31 41.15 -34.17
C PHE A 57 -34.52 42.65 -33.97
N ARG A 58 -33.66 43.48 -34.59
CA ARG A 58 -33.66 44.95 -34.35
C ARG A 58 -34.29 45.75 -35.47
N GLY A 59 -34.43 45.17 -36.66
CA GLY A 59 -35.07 45.80 -37.80
C GLY A 59 -34.43 45.41 -39.12
N GLU A 60 -35.01 45.93 -40.20
CA GLU A 60 -34.58 45.73 -41.58
C GLU A 60 -34.55 47.07 -42.33
N ARG A 61 -33.55 47.25 -43.18
CA ARG A 61 -33.49 48.35 -44.15
C ARG A 61 -32.97 47.83 -45.50
N GLY A 62 -33.83 47.78 -46.51
CA GLY A 62 -33.47 47.21 -47.82
C GLY A 62 -33.07 45.74 -47.70
N ASN A 63 -31.89 45.38 -48.24
CA ASN A 63 -31.34 44.01 -48.16
C ASN A 63 -30.58 43.71 -46.86
N ILE A 64 -30.55 44.63 -45.89
CA ILE A 64 -29.82 44.44 -44.63
C ILE A 64 -30.80 44.24 -43.47
N PHE A 65 -30.51 43.28 -42.59
CA PHE A 65 -31.24 43.09 -41.34
C PHE A 65 -30.31 42.97 -40.15
N ASN A 66 -30.74 43.45 -38.98
CA ASN A 66 -29.91 43.49 -37.78
C ASN A 66 -30.36 42.46 -36.74
N ILE A 67 -29.38 41.74 -36.19
CA ILE A 67 -29.57 40.79 -35.10
C ILE A 67 -28.66 41.17 -33.94
N ASN A 68 -29.22 41.20 -32.73
CA ASN A 68 -28.46 41.41 -31.51
C ASN A 68 -27.84 40.10 -31.02
N HIS A 69 -26.51 39.97 -31.14
CA HIS A 69 -25.71 38.86 -30.63
C HIS A 69 -25.23 39.12 -29.19
N TYR A 70 -24.64 38.09 -28.54
CA TYR A 70 -24.17 38.21 -27.17
C TYR A 70 -23.10 39.28 -26.99
N ALA A 71 -22.24 39.42 -28.00
CA ALA A 71 -21.13 40.36 -27.99
C ALA A 71 -21.55 41.76 -28.46
N CYS A 72 -22.46 41.85 -29.44
CA CYS A 72 -22.90 43.11 -30.03
C CYS A 72 -24.05 42.89 -31.02
N GLU A 73 -24.67 43.99 -31.47
CA GLU A 73 -25.53 44.00 -32.63
C GLU A 73 -24.72 43.81 -33.92
N VAL A 74 -25.16 42.91 -34.79
CA VAL A 74 -24.52 42.59 -36.07
C VAL A 74 -25.54 42.82 -37.18
N SER A 75 -25.14 43.60 -38.18
CA SER A 75 -25.91 43.84 -39.41
C SER A 75 -25.53 42.80 -40.46
N TYR A 76 -26.53 42.11 -41.00
CA TYR A 76 -26.39 41.08 -42.02
C TYR A 76 -26.94 41.59 -43.34
N ASP A 77 -26.08 41.66 -44.36
CA ASP A 77 -26.52 41.89 -45.74
C ASP A 77 -26.98 40.58 -46.37
N ALA A 78 -28.26 40.47 -46.68
CA ALA A 78 -28.88 39.29 -47.28
C ALA A 78 -28.55 39.11 -48.77
N SER A 79 -27.80 40.04 -49.37
CA SER A 79 -27.36 39.93 -50.75
C SER A 79 -26.60 38.61 -50.98
N CYS A 80 -27.03 37.86 -52.00
CA CYS A 80 -26.48 36.54 -52.36
C CYS A 80 -26.60 35.43 -51.30
N PHE A 81 -27.38 35.60 -50.21
CA PHE A 81 -27.54 34.55 -49.18
C PHE A 81 -28.07 33.22 -49.74
N LEU A 82 -29.04 33.30 -50.66
CA LEU A 82 -29.59 32.11 -51.32
C LEU A 82 -28.57 31.42 -52.23
N GLU A 83 -27.72 32.18 -52.91
CA GLU A 83 -26.69 31.63 -53.79
C GLU A 83 -25.60 30.92 -53.00
N LYS A 84 -25.09 31.58 -51.95
CA LYS A 84 -24.11 30.99 -51.00
C LYS A 84 -24.64 29.73 -50.32
N ASN A 85 -25.96 29.67 -50.04
CA ASN A 85 -26.57 28.52 -49.38
C ASN A 85 -26.81 27.33 -50.33
N ARG A 86 -26.93 27.58 -51.64
CA ARG A 86 -27.17 26.55 -52.66
C ARG A 86 -25.94 25.69 -52.93
N ASP A 87 -24.73 26.23 -52.76
CA ASP A 87 -23.45 25.51 -52.93
C ASP A 87 -23.41 24.72 -54.26
N LEU A 88 -23.89 25.37 -55.33
CA LEU A 88 -24.07 24.75 -56.65
C LEU A 88 -22.72 24.73 -57.38
N LEU A 89 -22.15 23.55 -57.53
CA LEU A 89 -21.12 23.29 -58.54
C LEU A 89 -21.82 22.86 -59.83
N HIS A 90 -21.48 23.50 -60.95
CA HIS A 90 -22.07 23.17 -62.24
C HIS A 90 -21.65 21.75 -62.67
N MET A 91 -22.60 20.98 -63.21
CA MET A 91 -22.34 19.59 -63.61
C MET A 91 -21.23 19.49 -64.64
N ASP A 92 -21.18 20.41 -65.60
CA ASP A 92 -20.15 20.43 -66.64
C ASP A 92 -18.76 20.64 -66.05
N SER A 93 -18.62 21.43 -64.98
CA SER A 93 -17.35 21.61 -64.27
C SER A 93 -16.92 20.32 -63.55
N ILE A 94 -17.86 19.59 -62.93
CA ILE A 94 -17.59 18.31 -62.28
C ILE A 94 -17.17 17.26 -63.32
N GLN A 95 -17.85 17.23 -64.47
CA GLN A 95 -17.54 16.34 -65.59
C GLN A 95 -16.19 16.69 -66.26
N LEU A 96 -15.86 17.98 -66.37
CA LEU A 96 -14.55 18.43 -66.85
C LEU A 96 -13.44 17.96 -65.90
N LEU A 97 -13.62 18.13 -64.59
CA LEU A 97 -12.68 17.65 -63.57
C LEU A 97 -12.54 16.11 -63.58
N ALA A 98 -13.60 15.39 -63.95
CA ALA A 98 -13.56 13.93 -64.12
C ALA A 98 -12.76 13.52 -65.36
N ARG A 99 -12.63 14.40 -66.37
CA ARG A 99 -11.86 14.18 -67.60
C ARG A 99 -10.41 14.70 -67.53
N CYS A 100 -10.02 15.37 -66.44
CA CYS A 100 -8.65 15.82 -66.24
C CYS A 100 -7.68 14.62 -66.25
N THR A 101 -6.44 14.85 -66.68
CA THR A 101 -5.38 13.82 -66.69
C THR A 101 -4.93 13.43 -65.28
N HIS A 102 -4.95 14.37 -64.33
CA HIS A 102 -4.54 14.17 -62.94
C HIS A 102 -5.56 13.39 -62.10
N GLU A 103 -5.07 12.50 -61.24
CA GLU A 103 -5.89 11.63 -60.39
C GLU A 103 -6.68 12.35 -59.30
N PHE A 104 -6.12 13.41 -58.70
CA PHE A 104 -6.78 14.09 -57.59
C PHE A 104 -8.14 14.73 -58.00
N PRO A 105 -8.25 15.48 -59.12
CA PRO A 105 -9.53 15.92 -59.66
C PRO A 105 -10.52 14.79 -59.96
N LYS A 106 -10.06 13.64 -60.47
CA LYS A 106 -10.92 12.47 -60.76
C LYS A 106 -11.50 11.86 -59.48
N ILE A 107 -10.68 11.70 -58.44
CA ILE A 107 -11.11 11.18 -57.13
C ILE A 107 -12.14 12.13 -56.50
N PHE A 108 -11.93 13.44 -56.60
CA PHE A 108 -12.88 14.44 -56.12
C PHE A 108 -14.22 14.35 -56.88
N SER A 109 -14.19 14.35 -58.21
CA SER A 109 -15.40 14.28 -59.04
C SER A 109 -16.18 12.98 -58.84
N SER A 110 -15.51 11.83 -58.81
CA SER A 110 -16.16 10.53 -58.56
C SER A 110 -16.85 10.49 -57.19
N LYS A 111 -16.24 11.07 -56.15
CA LYS A 111 -16.84 11.16 -54.81
C LYS A 111 -18.09 12.05 -54.80
N ILE A 112 -18.04 13.21 -55.48
CA ILE A 112 -19.20 14.11 -55.61
C ILE A 112 -20.33 13.47 -56.42
N LEU A 113 -20.01 12.83 -57.55
CA LEU A 113 -20.99 12.11 -58.38
C LEU A 113 -21.65 10.96 -57.61
N SER A 114 -20.88 10.15 -56.88
CA SER A 114 -21.43 9.06 -56.05
C SER A 114 -22.31 9.56 -54.89
N MET A 115 -22.00 10.72 -54.31
CA MET A 115 -22.85 11.36 -53.30
C MET A 115 -24.16 11.85 -53.92
N SER A 116 -24.12 12.43 -55.13
CA SER A 116 -25.31 12.88 -55.83
C SER A 116 -26.25 11.71 -56.17
N GLU A 117 -25.70 10.57 -56.56
CA GLU A 117 -26.44 9.34 -56.88
C GLU A 117 -27.08 8.70 -55.63
N LYS A 118 -26.37 8.68 -54.50
CA LYS A 118 -26.93 8.25 -53.19
C LYS A 118 -28.06 9.15 -52.69
N ILE A 119 -27.97 10.45 -52.94
CA ILE A 119 -28.99 11.44 -52.58
C ILE A 119 -30.25 11.26 -53.45
N LEU A 120 -30.08 11.00 -54.76
CA LEU A 120 -31.16 10.72 -55.70
C LEU A 120 -31.88 9.39 -55.39
N ASN A 121 -31.14 8.35 -54.98
CA ASN A 121 -31.73 7.06 -54.62
C ASN A 121 -32.50 7.11 -53.28
N LEU A 122 -32.16 8.02 -52.37
CA LEU A 122 -32.89 8.22 -51.12
C LEU A 122 -34.21 8.99 -51.31
N SER A 123 -34.35 9.78 -52.38
CA SER A 123 -35.60 10.49 -52.73
C SER A 123 -36.72 9.60 -53.26
N TYR A 124 -36.43 8.39 -53.76
CA TYR A 124 -37.46 7.53 -54.35
C TYR A 124 -38.35 6.81 -53.32
N ARG A 125 -37.98 6.80 -52.03
CA ARG A 125 -38.74 6.10 -50.97
C ARG A 125 -39.66 6.99 -50.12
N ARG A 126 -39.76 8.29 -50.41
CA ARG A 126 -40.68 9.23 -49.70
C ARG A 126 -41.38 10.16 -50.71
N SER A 127 -42.50 9.69 -51.24
CA SER A 127 -43.68 10.45 -51.71
C SER A 127 -43.51 11.93 -52.11
N SER A 128 -43.61 12.16 -53.43
CA SER A 128 -44.23 13.31 -54.13
C SER A 128 -43.50 14.66 -54.18
N GLY A 129 -42.77 14.88 -55.28
CA GLY A 129 -42.32 16.19 -55.79
C GLY A 129 -40.93 16.11 -56.45
N PRO A 130 -40.67 16.79 -57.59
CA PRO A 130 -39.36 16.80 -58.25
C PRO A 130 -38.41 17.75 -57.51
N ASP A 131 -38.14 17.48 -56.23
CA ASP A 131 -37.30 18.29 -55.37
C ASP A 131 -36.18 17.41 -54.82
N SER A 132 -35.07 17.33 -55.57
CA SER A 132 -33.82 16.72 -55.09
C SER A 132 -33.44 17.32 -53.72
N PRO A 133 -33.02 16.54 -52.72
CA PRO A 133 -32.45 17.09 -51.49
C PRO A 133 -31.05 17.64 -51.81
N LYS A 134 -30.97 18.85 -52.33
CA LYS A 134 -29.70 19.59 -52.35
C LYS A 134 -29.35 19.87 -50.90
N CYS A 135 -28.27 19.26 -50.40
CA CYS A 135 -27.76 19.54 -49.06
C CYS A 135 -27.26 20.98 -49.04
N SER A 136 -28.16 21.92 -48.73
CA SER A 136 -27.79 23.31 -48.47
C SER A 136 -26.73 23.36 -47.38
N VAL A 137 -25.82 24.32 -47.46
CA VAL A 137 -24.74 24.51 -46.47
C VAL A 137 -25.30 24.57 -45.05
N ALA A 138 -26.45 25.24 -44.89
CA ALA A 138 -27.18 25.32 -43.62
C ALA A 138 -27.59 23.94 -43.07
N THR A 139 -28.06 22.99 -43.90
CA THR A 139 -28.39 21.63 -43.43
C THR A 139 -27.16 20.89 -42.90
N LYS A 140 -26.05 20.90 -43.65
CA LYS A 140 -24.80 20.21 -43.29
C LYS A 140 -24.26 20.77 -41.96
N PHE A 141 -24.25 22.09 -41.83
CA PHE A 141 -23.82 22.77 -40.62
C PHE A 141 -24.71 22.43 -39.41
N LYS A 142 -26.03 22.41 -39.60
CA LYS A 142 -27.00 22.04 -38.54
C LYS A 142 -26.81 20.59 -38.07
N ILE A 143 -26.60 19.66 -38.99
CA ILE A 143 -26.30 18.25 -38.66
C ILE A 143 -25.01 18.16 -37.84
N GLY A 144 -23.95 18.88 -38.25
CA GLY A 144 -22.69 18.95 -37.51
C GLY A 144 -22.84 19.48 -36.08
N ILE A 145 -23.65 20.53 -35.86
CA ILE A 145 -23.92 21.06 -34.51
C ILE A 145 -24.64 20.03 -33.63
N LEU A 146 -25.66 19.34 -34.17
CA LEU A 146 -26.42 18.34 -33.43
C LEU A 146 -25.54 17.15 -33.05
N GLU A 147 -24.71 16.69 -33.99
CA GLU A 147 -23.77 15.58 -33.79
C GLU A 147 -22.71 15.94 -32.73
N ASN A 148 -22.14 17.14 -32.78
CA ASN A 148 -21.21 17.63 -31.76
C ASN A 148 -21.88 17.73 -30.38
N THR A 149 -23.15 18.13 -30.32
CA THR A 149 -23.90 18.20 -29.06
C THR A 149 -24.13 16.80 -28.50
N ARG A 150 -24.51 15.84 -29.34
CA ARG A 150 -24.67 14.42 -29.01
C ARG A 150 -23.38 13.81 -28.46
N ASN A 151 -22.25 14.05 -29.13
CA ASN A 151 -20.97 13.51 -28.69
C ASN A 151 -20.53 14.08 -27.34
N ARG A 152 -20.74 15.39 -27.12
CA ARG A 152 -20.44 16.02 -25.82
C ARG A 152 -21.31 15.50 -24.68
N THR A 153 -22.59 15.23 -24.91
CA THR A 153 -23.47 14.67 -23.87
C THR A 153 -23.08 13.24 -23.55
N LEU A 154 -22.83 12.41 -24.56
CA LEU A 154 -22.35 11.04 -24.39
C LEU A 154 -21.03 10.99 -23.61
N ASP A 155 -20.04 11.80 -23.97
CA ASP A 155 -18.77 11.84 -23.24
C ASP A 155 -18.94 12.29 -21.78
N GLY A 156 -19.85 13.24 -21.53
CA GLY A 156 -20.19 13.69 -20.18
C GLY A 156 -20.78 12.56 -19.33
N ILE A 157 -21.69 11.77 -19.92
CA ILE A 157 -22.30 10.60 -19.27
C ILE A 157 -21.22 9.56 -18.97
N LEU A 158 -20.40 9.20 -19.95
CA LEU A 158 -19.34 8.19 -19.79
C LEU A 158 -18.34 8.58 -18.71
N ARG A 159 -17.91 9.85 -18.66
CA ARG A 159 -17.03 10.36 -17.60
C ARG A 159 -17.67 10.25 -16.22
N THR A 160 -18.95 10.61 -16.10
CA THR A 160 -19.69 10.52 -14.84
C THR A 160 -19.82 9.06 -14.38
N GLN A 161 -20.16 8.15 -15.30
CA GLN A 161 -20.25 6.72 -15.01
C GLN A 161 -18.90 6.14 -14.57
N SER A 162 -17.82 6.48 -15.28
CA SER A 162 -16.46 6.06 -14.92
C SER A 162 -16.07 6.55 -13.53
N TRP A 163 -16.33 7.82 -13.22
CA TRP A 163 -16.06 8.39 -11.90
C TRP A 163 -16.85 7.69 -10.79
N PHE A 164 -18.13 7.40 -11.02
CA PHE A 164 -18.97 6.68 -10.07
C PHE A 164 -18.47 5.26 -9.80
N ARG A 165 -18.16 4.48 -10.85
CA ARG A 165 -17.59 3.13 -10.72
C ARG A 165 -16.28 3.17 -9.94
N GLY A 166 -15.39 4.12 -10.25
CA GLY A 166 -14.14 4.31 -9.54
C GLY A 166 -14.32 4.72 -8.06
N HIS A 167 -15.28 5.61 -7.77
CA HIS A 167 -15.61 5.99 -6.39
C HIS A 167 -16.12 4.79 -5.59
N LYS A 168 -17.04 4.00 -6.16
CA LYS A 168 -17.57 2.79 -5.53
C LYS A 168 -16.46 1.78 -5.24
N ALA A 169 -15.57 1.52 -6.21
CA ALA A 169 -14.44 0.61 -6.05
C ALA A 169 -13.48 1.05 -4.93
N ARG A 170 -13.12 2.34 -4.89
CA ARG A 170 -12.27 2.89 -3.83
C ARG A 170 -12.93 2.77 -2.46
N ASN A 171 -14.21 3.09 -2.33
CA ASN A 171 -14.93 2.94 -1.07
C ASN A 171 -14.95 1.50 -0.56
N TYR A 172 -15.15 0.50 -1.44
CA TYR A 172 -15.05 -0.90 -1.04
C TYR A 172 -13.66 -1.23 -0.51
N ILE A 173 -12.59 -0.91 -1.25
CA ILE A 173 -11.22 -1.18 -0.82
C ILE A 173 -10.92 -0.50 0.52
N THR A 174 -11.30 0.76 0.70
CA THR A 174 -11.10 1.48 1.97
C THR A 174 -11.81 0.78 3.14
N ARG A 175 -13.06 0.31 2.95
CA ARG A 175 -13.78 -0.44 3.99
C ARG A 175 -13.11 -1.77 4.31
N TYR A 176 -12.66 -2.51 3.30
CA TYR A 176 -11.93 -3.77 3.52
C TYR A 176 -10.61 -3.54 4.24
N LYS A 177 -9.80 -2.54 3.81
CA LYS A 177 -8.54 -2.17 4.48
C LYS A 177 -8.78 -1.80 5.95
N HIS A 178 -9.83 -1.04 6.24
CA HIS A 178 -10.19 -0.70 7.62
C HIS A 178 -10.55 -1.93 8.46
N GLY A 179 -11.35 -2.86 7.92
CA GLY A 179 -11.66 -4.13 8.60
C GLY A 179 -10.42 -4.97 8.89
N VAL A 180 -9.49 -5.06 7.93
CA VAL A 180 -8.21 -5.77 8.12
C VAL A 180 -7.39 -5.16 9.25
N VAL A 181 -7.28 -3.83 9.31
CA VAL A 181 -6.55 -3.13 10.38
C VAL A 181 -7.16 -3.42 11.76
N ILE A 182 -8.49 -3.46 11.87
CA ILE A 182 -9.17 -3.81 13.14
C ILE A 182 -8.79 -5.22 13.59
N VAL A 183 -8.82 -6.19 12.67
CA VAL A 183 -8.46 -7.58 12.99
C VAL A 183 -6.98 -7.70 13.36
N GLN A 184 -6.10 -7.05 12.60
CA GLN A 184 -4.66 -7.06 12.86
C GLN A 184 -4.31 -6.44 14.22
N THR A 185 -4.89 -5.29 14.55
CA THR A 185 -4.66 -4.61 15.83
C THR A 185 -5.16 -5.45 17.00
N TYR A 186 -6.31 -6.12 16.85
CA TYR A 186 -6.82 -7.07 17.84
C TYR A 186 -5.84 -8.23 18.07
N ILE A 187 -5.43 -8.93 17.01
CA ILE A 187 -4.49 -10.07 17.10
C ILE A 187 -3.16 -9.64 17.73
N HIS A 188 -2.62 -8.49 17.31
CA HIS A 188 -1.38 -7.96 17.85
C HIS A 188 -1.52 -7.64 19.35
N SER A 189 -2.62 -7.00 19.76
CA SER A 189 -2.89 -6.67 21.16
C SER A 189 -3.02 -7.91 22.04
N GLU A 190 -3.69 -8.96 21.56
CA GLU A 190 -3.85 -10.22 22.29
C GLU A 190 -2.51 -10.93 22.51
N LYS A 191 -1.65 -10.95 21.49
CA LYS A 191 -0.29 -11.50 21.62
C LYS A 191 0.50 -10.77 22.69
N ILE A 192 0.45 -9.42 22.70
CA ILE A 192 1.12 -8.60 23.71
C ILE A 192 0.57 -8.90 25.10
N ARG A 193 -0.76 -8.88 25.28
CA ARG A 193 -1.40 -9.14 26.58
C ARG A 193 -0.97 -10.48 27.19
N LYS A 194 -0.95 -11.55 26.38
CA LYS A 194 -0.49 -12.87 26.84
C LYS A 194 0.97 -12.86 27.30
N SER A 195 1.86 -12.26 26.51
CA SER A 195 3.27 -12.14 26.87
C SER A 195 3.49 -11.30 28.14
N PHE A 196 2.73 -10.21 28.28
CA PHE A 196 2.78 -9.32 29.43
C PHE A 196 2.28 -10.02 30.71
N LEU A 197 1.22 -10.82 30.60
CA LEU A 197 0.69 -11.57 31.74
C LEU A 197 1.72 -12.58 32.27
N ILE A 198 2.38 -13.33 31.39
CA ILE A 198 3.45 -14.27 31.76
C ILE A 198 4.59 -13.52 32.49
N LEU A 199 5.02 -12.38 31.94
CA LEU A 199 6.05 -11.54 32.56
C LEU A 199 5.63 -11.06 33.97
N LEU A 200 4.38 -10.64 34.14
CA LEU A 200 3.85 -10.23 35.45
C LEU A 200 3.88 -11.38 36.46
N HIS A 201 3.47 -12.58 36.07
CA HIS A 201 3.54 -13.76 36.94
C HIS A 201 4.97 -14.09 37.33
N GLN A 202 5.91 -14.08 36.37
CA GLN A 202 7.33 -14.32 36.63
C GLN A 202 7.92 -13.26 37.57
N ARG A 203 7.60 -11.98 37.37
CA ARG A 203 8.06 -10.89 38.24
C ARG A 203 7.54 -11.04 39.66
N ARG A 204 6.24 -11.35 39.83
CA ARG A 204 5.65 -11.58 41.16
C ARG A 204 6.32 -12.77 41.86
N ALA A 205 6.50 -13.88 41.16
CA ALA A 205 7.19 -15.06 41.69
C ALA A 205 8.63 -14.75 42.08
N ALA A 206 9.38 -14.04 41.23
CA ALA A 206 10.75 -13.63 41.51
C ALA A 206 10.85 -12.77 42.77
N ILE A 207 9.97 -11.77 42.93
CA ILE A 207 9.92 -10.92 44.12
C ILE A 207 9.64 -11.75 45.39
N LEU A 208 8.70 -12.69 45.32
CA LEU A 208 8.37 -13.55 46.47
C LEU A 208 9.55 -14.46 46.87
N ILE A 209 10.19 -15.10 45.88
CA ILE A 209 11.36 -15.96 46.11
C ILE A 209 12.51 -15.13 46.71
N GLN A 210 12.81 -13.97 46.11
CA GLN A 210 13.86 -13.07 46.59
C GLN A 210 13.59 -12.58 48.02
N LYS A 211 12.33 -12.22 48.33
CA LYS A 211 11.91 -11.82 49.67
C LYS A 211 12.16 -12.93 50.69
N HIS A 212 11.75 -14.16 50.40
CA HIS A 212 11.97 -15.29 51.31
C HIS A 212 13.45 -15.63 51.46
N GLN A 213 14.22 -15.62 50.38
CA GLN A 213 15.65 -15.90 50.44
C GLN A 213 16.39 -14.85 51.27
N LYS A 214 16.11 -13.56 51.06
CA LYS A 214 16.69 -12.47 51.86
C LYS A 214 16.35 -12.61 53.34
N ARG A 215 15.08 -12.92 53.67
CA ARG A 215 14.67 -13.20 55.05
C ARG A 215 15.45 -14.36 55.65
N ARG A 216 15.57 -15.47 54.93
CA ARG A 216 16.27 -16.67 55.40
C ARG A 216 17.74 -16.40 55.70
N ILE A 217 18.44 -15.68 54.83
CA ILE A 217 19.85 -15.30 55.03
C ILE A 217 19.99 -14.43 56.27
N ALA A 218 19.14 -13.39 56.43
CA ALA A 218 19.19 -12.51 57.60
C ALA A 218 18.93 -13.27 58.90
N THR A 219 17.92 -14.15 58.93
CA THR A 219 17.59 -14.97 60.10
C THR A 219 18.71 -15.96 60.43
N ASN A 220 19.29 -16.63 59.44
CA ASN A 220 20.40 -17.55 59.67
C ASN A 220 21.65 -16.84 60.20
N SER A 221 21.98 -15.66 59.65
CA SER A 221 23.08 -14.84 60.15
C SER A 221 22.87 -14.47 61.62
N PHE A 222 21.67 -13.99 61.97
CA PHE A 222 21.32 -13.66 63.35
C PHE A 222 21.40 -14.88 64.29
N ILE A 223 20.83 -16.02 63.90
CA ILE A 223 20.86 -17.25 64.70
C ILE A 223 22.30 -17.74 64.88
N ASN A 224 23.15 -17.66 63.85
CA ASN A 224 24.56 -18.07 63.94
C ASN A 224 25.33 -17.20 64.94
N ILE A 225 25.14 -15.88 64.89
CA ILE A 225 25.72 -14.95 65.86
C ILE A 225 25.23 -15.30 67.27
N LEU A 226 23.92 -15.49 67.45
CA LEU A 226 23.33 -15.80 68.76
C LEU A 226 23.85 -17.13 69.32
N ARG A 227 23.97 -18.17 68.50
CA ARG A 227 24.54 -19.47 68.90
C ARG A 227 26.00 -19.34 69.32
N ALA A 228 26.81 -18.59 68.56
CA ALA A 228 28.20 -18.34 68.92
C ALA A 228 28.31 -17.58 70.24
N SER A 229 27.49 -16.54 70.43
CA SER A 229 27.44 -15.78 71.69
C SER A 229 27.04 -16.69 72.87
N VAL A 230 26.01 -17.51 72.73
CA VAL A 230 25.57 -18.44 73.79
C VAL A 230 26.66 -19.47 74.12
N ALA A 231 27.36 -20.00 73.11
CA ALA A 231 28.46 -20.96 73.31
C ALA A 231 29.65 -20.33 74.05
N VAL A 232 30.04 -19.11 73.67
CA VAL A 232 31.10 -18.36 74.37
C VAL A 232 30.68 -18.07 75.81
N GLN A 233 29.45 -17.58 76.01
CA GLN A 233 28.94 -17.26 77.35
C GLN A 233 28.83 -18.51 78.23
N SER A 234 28.36 -19.65 77.71
CA SER A 234 28.26 -20.90 78.48
C SER A 234 29.64 -21.47 78.83
N ALA A 235 30.61 -21.38 77.92
CA ALA A 235 32.00 -21.75 78.19
C ALA A 235 32.62 -20.88 79.29
N ILE A 236 32.41 -19.56 79.25
CA ILE A 236 32.86 -18.64 80.31
C ILE A 236 32.22 -19.01 81.65
N ARG A 237 30.90 -19.18 81.71
CA ARG A 237 30.21 -19.59 82.95
C ARG A 237 30.76 -20.92 83.50
N GLY A 238 30.95 -21.92 82.62
CA GLY A 238 31.52 -23.21 83.02
C GLY A 238 32.98 -23.14 83.46
N PHE A 239 33.80 -22.29 82.82
CA PHE A 239 35.19 -22.04 83.23
C PHE A 239 35.26 -21.37 84.59
N LEU A 240 34.43 -20.35 84.84
CA LEU A 240 34.34 -19.68 86.13
C LEU A 240 33.97 -20.68 87.24
N VAL A 241 32.96 -21.52 87.03
CA VAL A 241 32.60 -22.57 88.01
C VAL A 241 33.79 -23.50 88.27
N ARG A 242 34.47 -24.03 87.24
CA ARG A 242 35.62 -24.92 87.43
C ARG A 242 36.83 -24.24 88.09
N LYS A 243 37.01 -22.94 87.89
CA LYS A 243 38.13 -22.18 88.50
C LYS A 243 37.91 -21.90 89.98
N TYR A 244 36.67 -21.66 90.39
CA TYR A 244 36.32 -21.29 91.77
C TYR A 244 35.59 -22.42 92.54
N SER A 245 35.42 -23.61 91.94
CA SER A 245 34.86 -24.79 92.59
C SER A 245 35.96 -25.55 93.37
N PRO A 246 35.77 -25.85 94.66
CA PRO A 246 36.79 -26.46 95.52
C PRO A 246 37.33 -27.81 95.04
N ASP A 247 36.53 -28.60 94.30
CA ASP A 247 36.85 -29.98 93.90
C ASP A 247 37.72 -30.12 92.64
N ALA A 248 37.87 -29.07 91.82
CA ALA A 248 38.69 -29.11 90.60
C ALA A 248 40.22 -29.05 90.89
N SER A 249 40.59 -28.75 92.13
CA SER A 249 41.98 -28.69 92.60
C SER A 249 42.65 -30.08 92.70
N LEU A 250 41.88 -31.17 92.58
CA LEU A 250 42.38 -32.55 92.70
C LEU A 250 43.11 -33.10 91.47
N TRP A 251 42.99 -32.48 90.28
CA TRP A 251 43.60 -32.99 89.03
C TRP A 251 44.86 -32.24 88.59
N LYS A 252 45.41 -31.37 89.45
CA LYS A 252 46.62 -30.59 89.17
C LYS A 252 47.69 -30.81 90.23
N LYS A 253 48.05 -32.07 90.47
CA LYS A 253 49.30 -32.46 91.13
C LYS A 253 49.77 -33.83 90.59
N ASN A 254 51.09 -33.95 90.50
CA ASN A 254 51.95 -35.03 89.94
C ASN A 254 52.06 -35.09 88.41
N ASP A 255 53.24 -35.12 87.79
CA ASP A 255 54.59 -35.38 88.32
C ASP A 255 55.67 -34.59 87.56
N ASN A 256 56.70 -34.21 88.30
CA ASN A 256 57.94 -33.64 87.80
C ASN A 256 58.76 -34.74 87.07
N SER A 257 59.56 -34.31 86.09
CA SER A 257 60.51 -35.09 85.27
C SER A 257 59.91 -35.90 84.10
N ASP A 258 59.72 -35.25 82.95
CA ASP A 258 59.86 -35.88 81.60
C ASP A 258 59.79 -34.86 80.45
N GLN A 259 60.54 -33.76 80.58
CA GLN A 259 60.49 -32.64 79.64
C GLN A 259 61.34 -32.81 78.36
N ILE A 260 61.96 -33.97 78.12
CA ILE A 260 62.97 -34.11 77.04
C ILE A 260 62.63 -35.20 75.99
N LEU A 261 61.84 -36.23 76.32
CA LEU A 261 61.52 -37.32 75.35
C LEU A 261 60.35 -37.01 74.40
N VAL A 262 59.48 -36.06 74.76
CA VAL A 262 58.27 -35.70 73.99
C VAL A 262 58.59 -34.89 72.72
N LYS A 263 59.77 -34.24 72.62
CA LYS A 263 60.08 -33.38 71.45
C LYS A 263 60.40 -34.18 70.19
N ALA A 264 61.08 -35.31 70.26
CA ALA A 264 61.50 -36.05 69.05
C ALA A 264 60.37 -36.89 68.43
N SER A 265 59.52 -37.55 69.25
CA SER A 265 58.43 -38.39 68.75
C SER A 265 57.30 -37.56 68.13
N VAL A 266 56.95 -36.42 68.75
CA VAL A 266 55.93 -35.49 68.23
C VAL A 266 56.42 -34.79 66.97
N ILE A 267 57.70 -34.40 66.89
CA ILE A 267 58.29 -33.83 65.66
C ILE A 267 58.31 -34.88 64.54
N GLY A 268 58.71 -36.12 64.82
CA GLY A 268 58.72 -37.20 63.84
C GLY A 268 57.30 -37.61 63.38
N GLU A 269 56.29 -37.48 64.23
CA GLU A 269 54.90 -37.66 63.82
C GLU A 269 54.37 -36.49 62.98
N LEU A 270 54.74 -35.25 63.31
CA LEU A 270 54.42 -34.08 62.49
C LEU A 270 55.09 -34.14 61.11
N GLN A 271 56.36 -34.51 61.02
CA GLN A 271 57.07 -34.68 59.75
C GLN A 271 56.43 -35.76 58.87
N ARG A 272 55.99 -36.88 59.45
CA ARG A 272 55.25 -37.92 58.71
C ARG A 272 53.89 -37.41 58.20
N ARG A 273 53.18 -36.60 58.98
CA ARG A 273 51.90 -35.99 58.54
C ARG A 273 52.11 -34.94 57.45
N VAL A 274 53.19 -34.16 57.55
CA VAL A 274 53.58 -33.19 56.52
C VAL A 274 53.93 -33.91 55.22
N LEU A 275 54.81 -34.92 55.25
CA LEU A 275 55.17 -35.70 54.06
C LEU A 275 53.97 -36.39 53.40
N LYS A 276 53.06 -36.95 54.21
CA LYS A 276 51.81 -37.55 53.69
C LYS A 276 50.88 -36.51 53.09
N GLY A 277 50.87 -35.29 53.63
CA GLY A 277 50.15 -34.15 53.06
C GLY A 277 50.75 -33.67 51.75
N GLU A 278 52.08 -33.56 51.67
CA GLU A 278 52.81 -33.15 50.47
C GLU A 278 52.66 -34.16 49.34
N SER A 279 52.75 -35.47 49.62
CA SER A 279 52.51 -36.51 48.62
C SER A 279 51.09 -36.47 48.07
N GLY A 280 50.10 -36.27 48.97
CA GLY A 280 48.70 -36.14 48.55
C GLY A 280 48.41 -34.86 47.76
N LEU A 281 49.10 -33.76 48.07
CA LEU A 281 49.00 -32.51 47.32
C LEU A 281 49.54 -32.67 45.90
N LYS A 282 50.70 -33.32 45.75
CA LYS A 282 51.33 -33.55 44.46
C LYS A 282 50.48 -34.43 43.53
N GLU A 283 49.90 -35.51 44.08
CA GLU A 283 48.95 -36.36 43.33
C GLU A 283 47.73 -35.57 42.85
N LYS A 284 47.20 -34.67 43.70
CA LYS A 284 46.07 -33.81 43.31
C LYS A 284 46.43 -32.77 42.26
N GLU A 285 47.65 -32.28 42.26
CA GLU A 285 48.15 -31.34 41.25
C GLU A 285 48.34 -32.03 39.89
N GLU A 286 48.82 -33.27 39.88
CA GLU A 286 48.90 -34.12 38.69
C GLU A 286 47.51 -34.44 38.12
N GLU A 287 46.55 -34.86 38.96
CA GLU A 287 45.15 -35.06 38.55
C GLU A 287 44.55 -33.79 37.93
N ASN A 288 44.81 -32.62 38.52
CA ASN A 288 44.31 -31.34 38.03
C ASN A 288 44.88 -31.01 36.64
N SER A 289 46.17 -31.27 36.40
CA SER A 289 46.81 -31.08 35.10
C SER A 289 46.17 -31.94 34.00
N VAL A 290 45.84 -33.21 34.32
CA VAL A 290 45.17 -34.14 33.40
C VAL A 290 43.74 -33.70 33.09
N LEU A 291 43.02 -33.22 34.09
CA LEU A 291 41.67 -32.66 33.91
C LEU A 291 41.69 -31.43 33.01
N HIS A 292 42.64 -30.51 33.21
CA HIS A 292 42.82 -29.35 32.34
C HIS A 292 43.08 -29.74 30.88
N GLN A 293 43.95 -30.72 30.63
CA GLN A 293 44.17 -31.24 29.26
C GLN A 293 42.89 -31.85 28.65
N ARG A 294 42.09 -32.55 29.45
CA ARG A 294 40.82 -33.14 28.99
C ARG A 294 39.80 -32.06 28.62
N VAL A 295 39.74 -30.96 29.38
CA VAL A 295 38.90 -29.80 29.06
C VAL A 295 39.34 -29.16 27.74
N LEU A 296 40.64 -28.90 27.54
CA LEU A 296 41.16 -28.34 26.29
C LEU A 296 40.86 -29.22 25.07
N ARG A 297 40.90 -30.54 25.25
CA ARG A 297 40.51 -31.50 24.21
C ARG A 297 39.03 -31.36 23.84
N TYR A 298 38.15 -31.19 24.84
CA TYR A 298 36.73 -30.97 24.59
C TYR A 298 36.46 -29.63 23.92
N GLU A 299 37.15 -28.56 24.32
CA GLU A 299 37.05 -27.24 23.67
C GLU A 299 37.47 -27.29 22.20
N SER A 300 38.59 -27.97 21.90
CA SER A 300 39.05 -28.15 20.51
C SER A 300 38.04 -28.93 19.66
N ARG A 301 37.47 -30.00 20.22
CA ARG A 301 36.43 -30.79 19.55
C ARG A 301 35.14 -30.00 19.37
N TRP A 302 34.79 -29.18 20.37
CA TRP A 302 33.63 -28.29 20.35
C TRP A 302 33.74 -27.26 19.22
N LEU A 303 34.89 -26.59 19.10
CA LEU A 303 35.18 -25.65 18.00
C LEU A 303 35.06 -26.32 16.63
N GLY A 304 35.55 -27.57 16.51
CA GLY A 304 35.39 -28.36 15.28
C GLY A 304 33.92 -28.64 14.92
N TYR A 305 33.07 -28.97 15.90
CA TYR A 305 31.63 -29.14 15.67
C TYR A 305 30.93 -27.83 15.32
N GLU A 306 31.30 -26.74 15.97
CA GLU A 306 30.75 -25.42 15.69
C GLU A 306 31.04 -24.98 14.24
N GLY A 307 32.28 -25.18 13.76
CA GLY A 307 32.66 -24.91 12.37
C GLY A 307 31.85 -25.74 11.37
N LYS A 308 31.68 -27.05 11.64
CA LYS A 308 30.84 -27.93 10.80
C LYS A 308 29.38 -27.47 10.77
N MET A 309 28.83 -27.10 11.92
CA MET A 309 27.45 -26.63 12.02
C MET A 309 27.24 -25.31 11.26
N ARG A 310 28.19 -24.37 11.34
CA ARG A 310 28.18 -23.12 10.55
C ARG A 310 28.26 -23.37 9.05
N SER A 311 29.13 -24.28 8.61
CA SER A 311 29.21 -24.67 7.19
C SER A 311 27.89 -25.29 6.70
N MET A 312 27.32 -26.20 7.48
CA MET A 312 26.03 -26.82 7.17
C MET A 312 24.89 -25.80 7.11
N GLU A 313 24.86 -24.84 8.03
CA GLU A 313 23.90 -23.74 8.04
C GLU A 313 24.03 -22.87 6.78
N GLN A 314 25.25 -22.56 6.34
CA GLN A 314 25.47 -21.81 5.10
C GLN A 314 24.95 -22.55 3.87
N VAL A 315 25.16 -23.87 3.79
CA VAL A 315 24.63 -24.71 2.68
C VAL A 315 23.11 -24.69 2.70
N TRP A 316 22.50 -24.91 3.87
CA TRP A 316 21.03 -24.87 4.02
C TRP A 316 20.44 -23.50 3.64
N GLN A 317 21.09 -22.41 4.06
CA GLN A 317 20.69 -21.05 3.70
C GLN A 317 20.76 -20.81 2.18
N LYS A 318 21.81 -21.29 1.50
CA LYS A 318 21.93 -21.21 0.04
C LYS A 318 20.82 -21.99 -0.66
N GLN A 319 20.52 -23.21 -0.20
CA GLN A 319 19.43 -24.02 -0.73
C GLN A 319 18.07 -23.34 -0.53
N MET A 320 17.80 -22.81 0.67
CA MET A 320 16.56 -22.10 0.96
C MET A 320 16.35 -20.88 0.06
N ARG A 321 17.41 -20.09 -0.15
CA ARG A 321 17.36 -18.93 -1.08
C ARG A 321 17.13 -19.38 -2.53
N SER A 322 17.78 -20.46 -2.97
CA SER A 322 17.57 -21.02 -4.32
C SER A 322 16.13 -21.46 -4.53
N LEU A 323 15.53 -22.16 -3.57
CA LEU A 323 14.12 -22.57 -3.60
C LEU A 323 13.16 -21.37 -3.58
N GLN A 324 13.48 -20.32 -2.81
CA GLN A 324 12.68 -19.10 -2.81
C GLN A 324 12.76 -18.37 -4.17
N CYS A 325 13.93 -18.34 -4.80
CA CYS A 325 14.12 -17.79 -6.15
C CYS A 325 13.37 -18.63 -7.20
N SER A 326 13.44 -19.95 -7.16
CA SER A 326 12.70 -20.79 -8.12
C SER A 326 11.19 -20.65 -7.94
N LEU A 327 10.71 -20.54 -6.69
CA LEU A 327 9.29 -20.33 -6.38
C LEU A 327 8.81 -18.94 -6.83
N SER A 328 9.64 -17.90 -6.73
CA SER A 328 9.29 -16.57 -7.25
C SER A 328 9.25 -16.54 -8.78
N VAL A 329 10.16 -17.26 -9.45
CA VAL A 329 10.14 -17.44 -10.91
C VAL A 329 8.91 -18.24 -11.35
N ALA A 330 8.57 -19.34 -10.67
CA ALA A 330 7.37 -20.13 -10.96
C ALA A 330 6.08 -19.31 -10.76
N LYS A 331 6.01 -18.52 -9.68
CA LYS A 331 4.91 -17.55 -9.47
C LYS A 331 4.80 -16.54 -10.60
N LYS A 332 5.93 -15.99 -11.05
CA LYS A 332 5.98 -15.03 -12.17
C LYS A 332 5.55 -15.68 -13.49
N ARG A 333 5.94 -16.94 -13.74
CA ARG A 333 5.50 -17.70 -14.92
C ARG A 333 4.00 -17.98 -14.90
N LEU A 334 3.43 -18.36 -13.75
CA LEU A 334 1.98 -18.50 -13.59
C LEU A 334 1.23 -17.18 -13.79
N SER A 335 1.83 -16.04 -13.45
CA SER A 335 1.26 -14.72 -13.76
C SER A 335 1.34 -14.37 -15.24
N ILE A 336 2.35 -14.85 -15.98
CA ILE A 336 2.52 -14.62 -17.42
C ILE A 336 1.61 -15.56 -18.25
N ASP A 337 1.47 -16.82 -17.84
CA ASP A 337 0.56 -17.79 -18.48
C ASP A 337 -0.93 -17.46 -18.22
N GLY A 338 -1.21 -16.67 -17.17
CA GLY A 338 -2.53 -16.13 -16.89
C GLY A 338 -2.99 -15.00 -17.83
N ASP A 339 -2.08 -14.42 -18.63
CA ASP A 339 -2.39 -13.28 -19.49
C ASP A 339 -2.83 -13.67 -20.92
N ASN A 340 -2.80 -14.97 -21.29
CA ASN A 340 -3.13 -15.42 -22.65
C ASN A 340 -4.41 -16.28 -22.76
N THR A 341 -5.28 -16.30 -21.74
CA THR A 341 -6.60 -16.94 -21.82
C THR A 341 -7.68 -15.94 -21.44
N GLY A 342 -8.47 -15.52 -22.43
CA GLY A 342 -9.53 -14.53 -22.26
C GLY A 342 -10.69 -14.98 -21.36
N TYR A 343 -11.39 -13.96 -20.85
CA TYR A 343 -12.65 -13.93 -20.09
C TYR A 343 -12.56 -13.94 -18.56
N ASN A 344 -12.64 -12.71 -18.03
CA ASN A 344 -13.34 -12.27 -16.83
C ASN A 344 -13.36 -13.21 -15.61
N ILE A 345 -12.68 -12.80 -14.53
CA ILE A 345 -13.29 -12.49 -13.22
C ILE A 345 -12.28 -11.69 -12.37
N GLY A 346 -12.66 -10.46 -12.02
CA GLY A 346 -12.40 -9.83 -10.72
C GLY A 346 -10.97 -9.55 -10.29
N GLU A 347 -10.42 -8.42 -10.73
CA GLU A 347 -9.36 -7.73 -9.99
C GLU A 347 -9.78 -7.49 -8.53
N ARG A 348 -9.07 -8.13 -7.60
CA ARG A 348 -8.82 -7.57 -6.28
C ARG A 348 -7.31 -7.46 -6.04
N LYS A 349 -6.88 -6.20 -6.10
CA LYS A 349 -5.66 -5.67 -5.50
C LYS A 349 -5.44 -6.24 -4.10
N SER A 350 -4.24 -6.76 -3.87
CA SER A 350 -3.58 -6.67 -2.58
C SER A 350 -2.34 -5.83 -2.76
N ASP A 351 -2.49 -4.54 -2.50
CA ASP A 351 -1.36 -3.75 -2.01
C ASP A 351 -0.94 -4.41 -0.69
N ALA A 352 0.31 -4.82 -0.61
CA ALA A 352 1.02 -4.90 0.65
C ALA A 352 2.43 -4.38 0.39
N SER A 353 2.52 -3.06 0.26
CA SER A 353 3.60 -2.31 0.88
C SER A 353 3.59 -2.66 2.37
N VAL A 354 4.31 -3.71 2.74
CA VAL A 354 4.80 -3.88 4.09
C VAL A 354 6.20 -3.28 4.07
N GLU A 355 6.32 -2.22 4.83
CA GLU A 355 7.57 -1.58 5.21
C GLU A 355 8.65 -2.62 5.51
N GLN A 356 9.85 -2.24 5.08
CA GLN A 356 11.10 -2.66 5.67
C GLN A 356 11.03 -2.54 7.20
N THR A 357 10.87 -3.65 7.91
CA THR A 357 11.27 -3.71 9.32
C THR A 357 11.63 -5.12 9.76
N TRP A 358 12.55 -5.80 9.08
CA TRP A 358 13.37 -6.86 9.70
C TRP A 358 14.76 -6.95 9.05
N CYS A 359 15.50 -5.84 9.06
CA CYS A 359 16.95 -5.87 9.22
C CYS A 359 17.20 -5.39 10.65
N HIS A 360 17.96 -6.16 11.43
CA HIS A 360 18.11 -6.07 12.89
C HIS A 360 17.03 -6.80 13.70
N GLN A 361 16.95 -8.11 13.48
CA GLN A 361 16.70 -9.01 14.60
C GLN A 361 18.06 -9.32 15.25
N PRO A 362 18.28 -9.01 16.54
CA PRO A 362 19.47 -9.48 17.25
C PRO A 362 19.39 -11.01 17.28
N ALA A 363 20.49 -11.65 16.87
CA ALA A 363 20.75 -13.09 16.93
C ALA A 363 19.61 -13.89 17.59
N ALA A 364 18.63 -14.29 16.78
CA ALA A 364 17.65 -15.27 17.23
C ALA A 364 18.44 -16.55 17.49
N LEU A 365 18.62 -16.85 18.79
CA LEU A 365 19.25 -18.06 19.27
C LEU A 365 18.59 -19.25 18.57
N SER A 366 19.39 -19.91 17.71
CA SER A 366 19.05 -21.15 17.05
C SER A 366 18.44 -22.15 18.05
N PRO A 367 17.52 -23.04 17.63
CA PRO A 367 17.07 -24.18 18.44
C PRO A 367 18.23 -24.97 19.09
N SER A 368 19.43 -24.96 18.50
CA SER A 368 20.65 -25.55 19.09
C SER A 368 21.13 -24.84 20.36
N MET A 369 20.90 -23.52 20.48
CA MET A 369 21.18 -22.73 21.68
C MET A 369 20.15 -22.91 22.81
N LEU A 370 18.93 -23.37 22.48
CA LEU A 370 17.92 -23.75 23.47
C LEU A 370 18.24 -25.08 24.14
N VAL A 371 18.79 -26.05 23.40
CA VAL A 371 19.32 -27.30 23.95
C VAL A 371 20.53 -27.02 24.85
N PHE A 372 21.37 -26.04 24.48
CA PHE A 372 22.54 -25.64 25.27
C PHE A 372 22.22 -24.96 26.60
N LYS A 373 21.17 -24.13 26.67
CA LYS A 373 20.73 -23.51 27.93
C LYS A 373 20.04 -24.47 28.89
N LEU A 374 19.56 -25.62 28.41
CA LEU A 374 18.93 -26.64 29.26
C LEU A 374 19.98 -27.52 29.97
N VAL A 375 21.12 -27.79 29.33
CA VAL A 375 22.19 -28.64 29.87
C VAL A 375 23.07 -27.91 30.89
N LEU A 376 23.19 -26.58 30.80
CA LEU A 376 23.95 -25.75 31.75
C LEU A 376 23.17 -25.35 33.02
N LYS A 377 21.96 -25.89 33.22
CA LYS A 377 21.07 -25.57 34.37
C LYS A 377 20.71 -26.77 35.25
N LEU A 378 21.34 -27.92 35.00
CA LEU A 378 21.48 -29.05 35.92
C LEU A 378 22.92 -29.05 36.43
#